data_AF-A0A7S1G7H9-F1
#
_entry.id   AF-A0A7S1G7H9-F1
#
_cell.length_a   1.000
_cell.length_b   1.000
_cell.length_c   1.000
_cell.angle_alpha   90.00
_cell.angle_beta   90.00
_cell.angle_gamma   90.00
#
_symmetry.space_group_name_H-M   'P 1'
#
loop_
_entity.id
_entity.type
_entity.pdbx_description
1 polymer ?
#
loop_
_entity_poly.entity_id
_entity_poly.type
_entity_poly.pdbx_seq_one_letter_code
_entity_poly.pdbx_strand_id
1 'polypeptide(L)'
;MEGDPMTVVVRAQEEVLRNYRHVRGRALPEEVLEIVRGIATSGLYFHDWDKLQPVVSALIDEVVTASNAKVPDCPDRPAEGFADKRAALLSAVAAFDDAPFTIQRLCEVLLEPSRFYSSTHKLFASLDKLLAVSSTQLPSDPALYTVAAPAAREAAAKEEADGAGGGAVGAEGKEDAGSGAGAGAGAAASAADGGGGGGGGGDVEPMEEDGSGGGDGVAEG
;
A
#
# COMPACT_ATOMS: atom_id res chain seq x y z
N MET A 1 -41.72 2.83 -19.45
CA MET A 1 -40.93 2.00 -18.51
C MET A 1 -39.71 2.82 -18.14
N GLU A 2 -39.86 3.71 -17.16
CA GLU A 2 -38.71 4.29 -16.47
C GLU A 2 -37.97 3.14 -15.80
N GLY A 3 -36.69 2.97 -16.12
CA GLY A 3 -35.85 1.98 -15.46
C GLY A 3 -35.79 2.25 -13.97
N ASP A 4 -35.61 1.20 -13.17
CA ASP A 4 -35.37 1.33 -11.73
C ASP A 4 -34.33 2.44 -11.49
N PRO A 5 -34.62 3.45 -10.65
CA PRO A 5 -33.73 4.58 -10.41
C PRO A 5 -32.30 4.14 -10.02
N MET A 6 -32.13 2.99 -9.36
CA MET A 6 -30.80 2.48 -9.01
C MET A 6 -30.03 1.90 -10.20
N THR A 7 -30.73 1.32 -11.16
CA THR A 7 -30.12 0.92 -12.43
C THR A 7 -29.61 2.13 -13.20
N VAL A 8 -30.28 3.28 -13.08
CA VAL A 8 -29.83 4.53 -13.71
C VAL A 8 -28.56 5.06 -13.07
N VAL A 9 -28.44 5.04 -11.74
CA VAL A 9 -27.24 5.48 -11.01
C VAL A 9 -26.03 4.62 -11.37
N VAL A 10 -26.16 3.28 -11.29
CA VAL A 10 -25.05 2.37 -11.62
C VAL A 10 -24.61 2.56 -13.08
N ARG A 11 -25.55 2.74 -14.01
CA ARG A 11 -25.22 3.03 -15.42
C ARG A 11 -24.48 4.36 -15.60
N ALA A 12 -24.91 5.42 -14.92
CA ALA A 12 -24.21 6.70 -14.98
C ALA A 12 -22.78 6.58 -14.43
N GLN A 13 -22.60 5.87 -13.31
CA GLN A 13 -21.27 5.58 -12.75
C GLN A 13 -20.42 4.73 -13.70
N GLU A 14 -21.00 3.75 -14.39
CA GLU A 14 -20.28 2.99 -15.42
C GLU A 14 -19.82 3.86 -16.59
N GLU A 15 -20.60 4.86 -16.99
CA GLU A 15 -20.20 5.82 -18.02
C GLU A 15 -19.03 6.68 -17.53
N VAL A 16 -19.05 7.13 -16.28
CA VAL A 16 -17.93 7.83 -15.64
C VAL A 16 -16.66 6.96 -15.67
N LEU A 17 -16.74 5.70 -15.23
CA LEU A 17 -15.61 4.77 -15.24
C LEU A 17 -15.10 4.49 -16.67
N ARG A 18 -16.02 4.30 -17.63
CA ARG A 18 -15.68 4.09 -19.05
C ARG A 18 -14.93 5.27 -19.64
N ASN A 19 -15.35 6.50 -19.29
CA ASN A 19 -14.70 7.71 -19.76
C ASN A 19 -13.31 7.89 -19.13
N TYR A 20 -13.14 7.50 -17.86
CA TYR A 20 -11.84 7.54 -17.19
C TYR A 20 -10.80 6.63 -17.86
N ARG A 21 -11.19 5.48 -18.43
CA ARG A 21 -10.25 4.55 -19.11
C ARG A 21 -9.38 5.20 -20.18
N HIS A 22 -9.80 6.35 -20.71
CA HIS A 22 -9.13 7.11 -21.76
C HIS A 22 -8.29 8.29 -21.23
N VAL A 23 -8.22 8.46 -19.91
CA VAL A 23 -7.59 9.58 -19.23
C VAL A 23 -6.27 9.12 -18.61
N ARG A 24 -5.14 9.42 -19.26
CA ARG A 24 -3.79 9.15 -18.72
C ARG A 24 -3.21 10.42 -18.11
N GLY A 25 -2.54 10.28 -16.96
CA GLY A 25 -1.73 11.34 -16.35
C GLY A 25 -2.51 12.51 -15.76
N ARG A 26 -3.79 12.33 -15.43
CA ARG A 26 -4.62 13.32 -14.74
C ARG A 26 -5.06 12.74 -13.40
N ALA A 27 -5.18 13.58 -12.38
CA ALA A 27 -5.79 13.19 -11.11
C ALA A 27 -7.19 12.60 -11.35
N LEU A 28 -7.57 11.64 -10.52
CA LEU A 28 -8.87 10.99 -10.60
C LEU A 28 -10.00 12.03 -10.41
N PRO A 29 -11.02 12.06 -11.29
CA PRO A 29 -12.20 12.89 -11.09
C PRO A 29 -12.90 12.55 -9.76
N GLU A 30 -13.53 13.55 -9.15
CA GLU A 30 -14.22 13.38 -7.87
C GLU A 30 -15.32 12.31 -7.95
N GLU A 31 -16.01 12.22 -9.08
CA GLU A 31 -17.05 11.21 -9.32
C GLU A 31 -16.49 9.78 -9.32
N VAL A 32 -15.24 9.60 -9.76
CA VAL A 32 -14.54 8.30 -9.68
C VAL A 32 -14.13 8.02 -8.23
N LEU A 33 -13.63 9.04 -7.52
CA LEU A 33 -13.28 8.89 -6.10
C LEU A 33 -14.51 8.57 -5.24
N GLU A 34 -15.69 9.13 -5.54
CA GLU A 34 -16.94 8.78 -4.86
C GLU A 34 -17.30 7.31 -5.02
N ILE A 35 -17.10 6.72 -6.20
CA ILE A 35 -17.31 5.28 -6.42
C ILE A 35 -16.35 4.47 -5.56
N VAL A 36 -15.06 4.83 -5.56
CA VAL A 36 -14.02 4.12 -4.76
C VAL A 36 -14.31 4.23 -3.26
N ARG A 37 -14.75 5.40 -2.78
CA ARG A 37 -15.20 5.60 -1.39
C ARG A 37 -16.41 4.73 -1.07
N GLY A 38 -17.39 4.65 -1.97
CA GLY A 38 -18.54 3.77 -1.81
C GLY A 38 -18.15 2.31 -1.59
N ILE A 39 -17.16 1.82 -2.36
CA ILE A 39 -16.62 0.46 -2.20
C ILE A 39 -15.88 0.31 -0.88
N ALA A 40 -15.01 1.27 -0.53
CA ALA A 40 -14.25 1.24 0.72
C ALA A 40 -15.17 1.17 1.96
N THR A 41 -16.28 1.90 1.96
CA THR A 41 -17.17 1.95 3.12
C THR A 41 -18.16 0.79 3.19
N SER A 42 -18.71 0.35 2.05
CA SER A 42 -19.77 -0.66 2.03
C SER A 42 -19.28 -2.09 1.81
N GLY A 43 -18.09 -2.24 1.22
CA GLY A 43 -17.60 -3.51 0.67
C GLY A 43 -18.38 -4.01 -0.54
N LEU A 44 -19.46 -3.31 -0.93
CA LEU A 44 -20.25 -3.62 -2.10
C LEU A 44 -19.64 -2.94 -3.32
N TYR A 45 -19.63 -3.69 -4.39
CA TYR A 45 -19.04 -3.30 -5.66
C TYR A 45 -20.04 -3.67 -6.75
N PHE A 46 -20.47 -2.71 -7.57
CA PHE A 46 -21.62 -2.86 -8.48
C PHE A 46 -21.28 -2.75 -9.96
N HIS A 47 -20.02 -2.47 -10.29
CA HIS A 47 -19.57 -2.17 -11.66
C HIS A 47 -18.87 -3.38 -12.27
N ASP A 48 -18.66 -3.41 -13.58
CA ASP A 48 -17.80 -4.45 -14.17
C ASP A 48 -16.31 -4.21 -13.86
N TRP A 49 -15.55 -5.29 -13.70
CA TRP A 49 -14.16 -5.21 -13.25
C TRP A 49 -13.28 -4.56 -14.31
N ASP A 50 -13.54 -4.83 -15.59
CA ASP A 50 -12.90 -4.19 -16.73
C ASP A 50 -12.97 -2.65 -16.71
N LYS A 51 -13.97 -2.09 -16.02
CA LYS A 51 -14.16 -0.65 -15.88
C LYS A 51 -13.50 -0.10 -14.62
N LEU A 52 -13.53 -0.85 -13.52
CA LEU A 52 -12.96 -0.45 -12.23
C LEU A 52 -11.45 -0.71 -12.13
N GLN A 53 -10.96 -1.81 -12.68
CA GLN A 53 -9.56 -2.22 -12.62
C GLN A 53 -8.60 -1.10 -13.05
N PRO A 54 -8.81 -0.36 -14.16
CA PRO A 54 -7.93 0.73 -14.54
C PRO A 54 -7.88 1.89 -13.53
N VAL A 55 -8.97 2.11 -12.78
CA VAL A 55 -9.03 3.08 -11.69
C VAL A 55 -8.17 2.61 -10.52
N VAL A 56 -8.34 1.35 -10.10
CA VAL A 56 -7.56 0.76 -9.00
C VAL A 56 -6.07 0.72 -9.33
N SER A 57 -5.70 0.36 -10.55
CA SER A 57 -4.31 0.39 -11.01
C SER A 57 -3.73 1.80 -10.97
N ALA A 58 -4.48 2.81 -11.43
CA ALA A 58 -4.03 4.19 -11.38
C ALA A 58 -3.86 4.71 -9.95
N LEU A 59 -4.78 4.35 -9.04
CA LEU A 59 -4.66 4.67 -7.62
C LEU A 59 -3.43 4.03 -7.00
N ILE A 60 -3.19 2.73 -7.22
CA ILE A 60 -1.97 2.06 -6.71
C ILE A 60 -0.74 2.79 -7.20
N ASP A 61 -0.66 3.06 -8.50
CA ASP A 61 0.47 3.76 -9.13
C ASP A 61 0.75 5.11 -8.45
N GLU A 62 -0.28 5.96 -8.37
CA GLU A 62 -0.18 7.29 -7.77
C GLU A 62 0.22 7.21 -6.29
N VAL A 63 -0.45 6.35 -5.52
CA VAL A 63 -0.26 6.20 -4.08
C VAL A 63 1.14 5.71 -3.73
N VAL A 64 1.65 4.68 -4.41
CA VAL A 64 3.00 4.17 -4.12
C VAL A 64 4.09 5.14 -4.59
N THR A 65 3.87 5.82 -5.72
CA THR A 65 4.79 6.85 -6.24
C THR A 65 4.87 8.05 -5.30
N ALA A 66 3.72 8.56 -4.85
CA ALA A 66 3.65 9.67 -3.91
C ALA A 66 4.22 9.29 -2.54
N SER A 67 3.98 8.06 -2.07
CA SER A 67 4.55 7.57 -0.82
C SER A 67 6.08 7.50 -0.89
N ASN A 68 6.63 6.93 -1.97
CA ASN A 68 8.07 6.82 -2.15
C ASN A 68 8.77 8.17 -2.30
N ALA A 69 8.12 9.13 -2.96
CA ALA A 69 8.63 10.50 -3.05
C ALA A 69 8.72 11.19 -1.67
N LYS A 70 7.84 10.83 -0.72
CA LYS A 70 7.84 11.35 0.66
C LYS A 70 8.80 10.58 1.57
N VAL A 71 8.78 9.24 1.47
CA VAL A 71 9.54 8.32 2.32
C VAL A 71 10.19 7.26 1.44
N PRO A 72 11.42 7.49 0.93
CA PRO A 72 12.11 6.58 0.02
C PRO A 72 12.78 5.43 0.80
N ASP A 73 12.01 4.72 1.62
CA ASP A 73 12.49 3.61 2.47
C ASP A 73 12.31 2.24 1.82
N CYS A 74 11.98 2.21 0.52
CA CYS A 74 12.01 1.02 -0.31
C CYS A 74 13.35 1.00 -1.07
N PRO A 75 14.41 0.35 -0.54
CA PRO A 75 15.73 0.42 -1.14
C PRO A 75 15.74 -0.25 -2.52
N ASP A 76 16.36 0.42 -3.48
CA ASP A 76 16.68 -0.20 -4.77
C ASP A 76 17.78 -1.23 -4.56
N ARG A 77 17.44 -2.52 -4.67
CA ARG A 77 18.41 -3.60 -4.66
C ARG A 77 18.71 -4.03 -6.10
N PRO A 78 19.92 -4.54 -6.39
CA PRO A 78 20.29 -4.96 -7.75
C PRO A 78 19.33 -5.97 -8.40
N ALA A 79 18.63 -6.77 -7.59
CA ALA A 79 17.69 -7.79 -8.06
C ALA A 79 16.22 -7.32 -8.08
N GLU A 80 15.88 -6.25 -7.37
CA GLU A 80 14.50 -5.78 -7.21
C GLU A 80 14.48 -4.36 -6.63
N GLY A 81 14.10 -3.39 -7.46
CA GLY A 81 13.93 -1.99 -7.07
C GLY A 81 12.48 -1.57 -6.81
N PHE A 82 12.28 -0.30 -6.50
CA PHE A 82 10.96 0.30 -6.37
C PHE A 82 10.12 0.12 -7.64
N ALA A 83 10.74 0.32 -8.81
CA ALA A 83 10.07 0.20 -10.10
C ALA A 83 9.55 -1.22 -10.35
N ASP A 84 10.34 -2.24 -9.97
CA ASP A 84 9.96 -3.65 -10.13
C ASP A 84 8.80 -4.02 -9.21
N LYS A 85 8.83 -3.60 -7.94
CA LYS A 85 7.74 -3.83 -6.99
C LYS A 85 6.45 -3.14 -7.42
N ARG A 86 6.55 -1.91 -7.92
CA ARG A 86 5.42 -1.18 -8.49
C ARG A 86 4.85 -1.92 -9.69
N ALA A 87 5.69 -2.38 -10.62
CA ALA A 87 5.25 -3.17 -11.76
C ALA A 87 4.58 -4.49 -11.33
N ALA A 88 5.09 -5.16 -10.31
CA ALA A 88 4.52 -6.38 -9.76
C ALA A 88 3.10 -6.16 -9.20
N LEU A 89 2.87 -5.10 -8.41
CA LEU A 89 1.53 -4.76 -7.91
C LEU A 89 0.55 -4.50 -9.06
N LEU A 90 0.97 -3.72 -10.05
CA LEU A 90 0.11 -3.40 -11.21
C LEU A 90 -0.20 -4.65 -12.03
N SER A 91 0.77 -5.56 -12.19
CA SER A 91 0.56 -6.85 -12.83
C SER A 91 -0.37 -7.76 -12.03
N ALA A 92 -0.28 -7.75 -10.70
CA ALA A 92 -1.17 -8.53 -9.85
C ALA A 92 -2.63 -8.07 -9.98
N VAL A 93 -2.89 -6.76 -9.99
CA VAL A 93 -4.23 -6.22 -10.28
C VAL A 93 -4.72 -6.61 -11.67
N ALA A 94 -3.82 -6.56 -12.67
CA ALA A 94 -4.15 -6.90 -14.04
C ALA A 94 -4.50 -8.38 -14.25
N ALA A 95 -4.04 -9.27 -13.38
CA ALA A 95 -4.23 -10.72 -13.49
C ALA A 95 -5.59 -11.22 -12.99
N PHE A 96 -6.36 -10.38 -12.30
CA PHE A 96 -7.70 -10.73 -11.83
C PHE A 96 -8.74 -10.62 -12.93
N ASP A 97 -9.52 -11.69 -13.14
CA ASP A 97 -10.69 -11.69 -14.04
C ASP A 97 -11.88 -10.90 -13.45
N ASP A 98 -11.99 -10.87 -12.12
CA ASP A 98 -13.01 -10.17 -11.33
C ASP A 98 -12.38 -9.49 -10.12
N ALA A 99 -13.07 -8.53 -9.48
CA ALA A 99 -12.52 -7.83 -8.32
C ALA A 99 -12.10 -8.81 -7.20
N PRO A 100 -10.92 -8.64 -6.56
CA PRO A 100 -10.51 -9.49 -5.46
C PRO A 100 -11.48 -9.32 -4.27
N PHE A 101 -11.67 -10.36 -3.47
CA PHE A 101 -12.57 -10.27 -2.28
C PHE A 101 -12.10 -9.22 -1.25
N THR A 102 -10.85 -8.78 -1.35
CA THR A 102 -10.23 -7.74 -0.54
C THR A 102 -10.44 -6.33 -1.08
N ILE A 103 -11.23 -6.13 -2.15
CA ILE A 103 -11.39 -4.83 -2.83
C ILE A 103 -11.81 -3.72 -1.88
N GLN A 104 -12.64 -4.00 -0.87
CA GLN A 104 -12.98 -3.04 0.18
C GLN A 104 -11.73 -2.50 0.89
N ARG A 105 -10.96 -3.42 1.47
CA ARG A 105 -9.76 -3.07 2.24
C ARG A 105 -8.69 -2.44 1.35
N LEU A 106 -8.60 -2.86 0.10
CA LEU A 106 -7.74 -2.24 -0.89
C LEU A 106 -8.13 -0.78 -1.13
N CYS A 107 -9.40 -0.49 -1.36
CA CYS A 107 -9.89 0.89 -1.55
C CYS A 107 -9.68 1.77 -0.31
N GLU A 108 -9.89 1.25 0.91
CA GLU A 108 -9.59 1.98 2.15
C GLU A 108 -8.11 2.41 2.22
N VAL A 109 -7.18 1.48 1.95
CA VAL A 109 -5.75 1.77 1.98
C VAL A 109 -5.35 2.76 0.90
N LEU A 110 -5.95 2.68 -0.29
CA LEU A 110 -5.64 3.58 -1.40
C LEU A 110 -6.16 5.01 -1.19
N LEU A 111 -7.29 5.17 -0.51
CA LEU A 111 -7.85 6.49 -0.20
C LEU A 111 -7.09 7.19 0.93
N GLU A 112 -6.63 6.44 1.94
CA GLU A 112 -5.96 6.98 3.12
C GLU A 112 -4.62 6.29 3.43
N PRO A 113 -3.66 6.26 2.49
CA PRO A 113 -2.44 5.47 2.65
C PRO A 113 -1.61 5.91 3.86
N SER A 114 -1.53 7.22 4.11
CA SER A 114 -0.76 7.78 5.23
C SER A 114 -1.38 7.53 6.60
N ARG A 115 -2.68 7.24 6.67
CA ARG A 115 -3.36 6.86 7.92
C ARG A 115 -2.96 5.46 8.36
N PHE A 116 -2.85 4.54 7.40
CA PHE A 116 -2.53 3.14 7.68
C PHE A 116 -1.02 2.85 7.68
N TYR A 117 -0.24 3.54 6.84
CA TYR A 117 1.17 3.25 6.62
C TYR A 117 1.99 4.53 6.46
N SER A 118 2.92 4.76 7.39
CA SER A 118 3.90 5.86 7.34
C SER A 118 5.18 5.54 6.54
N SER A 119 5.30 4.30 6.05
CA SER A 119 6.47 3.77 5.36
C SER A 119 6.06 3.22 4.00
N THR A 120 6.82 3.56 2.96
CA THR A 120 6.58 3.06 1.60
C THR A 120 6.77 1.56 1.54
N HIS A 121 7.80 1.04 2.19
CA HIS A 121 8.03 -0.40 2.30
C HIS A 121 6.83 -1.14 2.93
N LYS A 122 6.27 -0.60 4.03
CA LYS A 122 5.09 -1.21 4.67
C LYS A 122 3.83 -1.11 3.81
N LEU A 123 3.65 -0.01 3.08
CA LEU A 123 2.55 0.16 2.15
C LEU A 123 2.61 -0.89 1.03
N PHE A 124 3.77 -1.08 0.39
CA PHE A 124 3.96 -2.15 -0.59
C PHE A 124 3.60 -3.52 -0.03
N ALA A 125 4.16 -3.87 1.14
CA ALA A 125 3.93 -5.17 1.76
C ALA A 125 2.46 -5.38 2.15
N SER A 126 1.70 -4.31 2.41
CA SER A 126 0.26 -4.40 2.68
C SER A 126 -0.53 -4.62 1.40
N LEU A 127 -0.29 -3.80 0.37
CA LEU A 127 -0.95 -3.92 -0.93
C LEU A 127 -0.69 -5.30 -1.56
N ASP A 128 0.55 -5.79 -1.48
CA ASP A 128 0.93 -7.10 -1.97
C ASP A 128 0.12 -8.22 -1.29
N LYS A 129 -0.05 -8.17 0.04
CA LYS A 129 -0.89 -9.13 0.78
C LYS A 129 -2.36 -9.06 0.38
N LEU A 130 -2.89 -7.87 0.13
CA LEU A 130 -4.28 -7.69 -0.30
C LEU A 130 -4.51 -8.24 -1.71
N LEU A 131 -3.47 -8.27 -2.54
CA LEU A 131 -3.51 -8.79 -3.91
C LEU A 131 -3.05 -10.25 -4.02
N ALA A 132 -2.37 -10.80 -3.02
CA ALA A 132 -1.93 -12.20 -2.93
C ALA A 132 -3.09 -13.17 -2.60
N VAL A 133 -4.27 -12.90 -3.15
CA VAL A 133 -5.50 -13.66 -2.95
C VAL A 133 -5.91 -14.32 -4.26
N SER A 134 -6.55 -15.49 -4.18
CA SER A 134 -7.05 -16.20 -5.37
C SER A 134 -8.56 -16.14 -5.54
N SER A 135 -9.31 -15.72 -4.51
CA SER A 135 -10.76 -15.60 -4.59
C SER A 135 -11.19 -14.20 -5.05
N THR A 136 -12.14 -14.18 -5.97
CA THR A 136 -12.75 -12.97 -6.50
C THR A 136 -14.20 -12.86 -6.03
N GLN A 137 -14.80 -11.69 -6.25
CA GLN A 137 -16.22 -11.46 -6.03
C GLN A 137 -16.86 -10.80 -7.25
N LEU A 138 -18.05 -11.28 -7.60
CA LEU A 138 -18.83 -10.71 -8.69
C LEU A 138 -19.45 -9.37 -8.28
N PRO A 139 -19.83 -8.53 -9.26
CA PRO A 139 -20.61 -7.34 -8.98
C PRO A 139 -21.88 -7.68 -8.19
N SER A 140 -22.15 -6.89 -7.16
CA SER A 140 -23.32 -6.94 -6.31
C SER A 140 -24.58 -6.51 -7.07
N ASP A 141 -25.74 -7.00 -6.63
CA ASP A 141 -27.02 -6.62 -7.20
C ASP A 141 -27.25 -5.09 -7.05
N PRO A 142 -27.48 -4.33 -8.14
CA PRO A 142 -27.77 -2.90 -8.10
C PRO A 142 -28.88 -2.49 -7.12
N ALA A 143 -29.81 -3.39 -6.79
CA ALA A 143 -30.84 -3.14 -5.77
C ALA A 143 -30.25 -2.86 -4.37
N LEU A 144 -29.08 -3.41 -4.05
CA LEU A 144 -28.40 -3.22 -2.76
C LEU A 144 -27.72 -1.85 -2.64
N TYR A 145 -27.63 -1.06 -3.72
CA TYR A 145 -27.03 0.27 -3.71
C TYR A 145 -27.74 1.22 -2.73
N THR A 146 -29.06 1.10 -2.58
CA THR A 146 -29.87 1.87 -1.60
C THR A 146 -29.44 1.66 -0.15
N VAL A 147 -28.91 0.49 0.18
CA VAL A 147 -28.48 0.13 1.54
C VAL A 147 -27.07 0.68 1.81
N ALA A 148 -26.22 0.73 0.78
CA ALA A 148 -24.86 1.26 0.88
C ALA A 148 -24.80 2.78 0.98
N ALA A 149 -25.59 3.53 0.20
CA ALA A 149 -25.43 5.00 0.11
C ALA A 149 -25.72 5.78 1.41
N PRO A 150 -26.76 5.48 2.21
CA PRO A 150 -27.00 6.13 3.50
C PRO A 150 -26.01 5.66 4.58
N ALA A 151 -25.72 4.36 4.62
CA ALA A 151 -24.78 3.78 5.59
C ALA A 151 -23.35 4.31 5.38
N ALA A 152 -22.93 4.48 4.13
CA ALA A 152 -21.62 5.04 3.81
C ALA A 152 -21.51 6.52 4.21
N ARG A 153 -22.57 7.30 4.00
CA ARG A 153 -22.63 8.71 4.45
C ARG A 153 -22.66 8.84 5.97
N GLU A 154 -23.37 7.97 6.68
CA GLU A 154 -23.43 8.00 8.14
C GLU A 154 -22.12 7.50 8.79
N ALA A 155 -21.46 6.50 8.20
CA ALA A 155 -20.16 6.02 8.65
C ALA A 155 -19.07 7.07 8.45
N ALA A 156 -18.99 7.70 7.27
CA ALA A 156 -18.05 8.79 7.00
C ALA A 156 -18.27 9.99 7.95
N ALA A 157 -19.53 10.35 8.23
CA ALA A 157 -19.85 11.43 9.16
C ALA A 157 -19.45 11.13 10.62
N LYS A 158 -19.52 9.86 11.06
CA LYS A 158 -19.05 9.44 12.38
C LYS A 158 -17.53 9.47 12.50
N GLU A 159 -16.83 9.15 11.41
CA GLU A 159 -15.37 9.14 11.36
C GLU A 159 -14.78 10.56 11.36
N GLU A 160 -15.39 11.49 10.61
CA GLU A 160 -15.06 12.92 10.66
C GLU A 160 -15.27 13.53 12.07
N ALA A 161 -16.30 13.07 12.79
CA ALA A 161 -16.58 13.52 14.16
C ALA A 161 -15.57 12.96 15.19
N ASP A 162 -15.01 11.77 14.96
CA ASP A 162 -14.02 11.13 15.83
C ASP A 162 -12.57 11.59 15.52
N GLY A 163 -12.30 12.03 14.28
CA GLY A 163 -11.00 12.55 13.84
C GLY A 163 -10.63 13.97 14.32
N ALA A 164 -11.58 14.73 14.88
CA ALA A 164 -11.35 16.10 15.35
C ALA A 164 -10.67 16.20 16.74
N GLY A 165 -10.43 15.07 17.42
CA GLY A 165 -9.87 15.02 18.78
C GLY A 165 -8.36 14.81 18.82
N GLY A 166 -7.55 15.69 18.21
CA GLY A 166 -6.11 15.49 18.16
C GLY A 166 -5.28 16.74 17.91
N GLY A 167 -5.42 17.77 18.74
CA GLY A 167 -4.52 18.93 18.64
C GLY A 167 -4.75 20.01 19.70
N ALA A 168 -4.01 19.93 20.80
CA ALA A 168 -3.68 21.12 21.60
C ALA A 168 -2.25 20.96 22.16
N VAL A 169 -1.36 21.73 21.56
CA VAL A 169 -0.02 22.08 22.02
C VAL A 169 -0.08 22.81 23.37
N GLY A 170 0.91 22.57 24.23
CA GLY A 170 1.13 23.34 25.46
C GLY A 170 2.61 23.36 25.79
N ALA A 171 3.31 24.35 25.24
CA ALA A 171 4.62 24.77 25.71
C ALA A 171 4.43 25.95 26.67
N GLU A 172 5.08 25.93 27.83
CA GLU A 172 5.80 27.03 28.48
C GLU A 172 6.21 26.61 29.91
N GLY A 173 7.47 26.89 30.27
CA GLY A 173 8.10 26.43 31.52
C GLY A 173 8.14 27.47 32.64
N LYS A 174 8.58 27.04 33.84
CA LYS A 174 9.34 27.86 34.81
C LYS A 174 9.96 27.01 35.93
N GLU A 175 11.01 27.57 36.51
CA GLU A 175 12.07 27.01 37.34
C GLU A 175 11.74 26.86 38.84
N ASP A 176 12.59 26.04 39.49
CA ASP A 176 13.22 26.19 40.83
C ASP A 176 12.73 25.40 42.08
N ALA A 177 13.76 24.79 42.70
CA ALA A 177 14.01 24.39 44.10
C ALA A 177 13.08 23.45 44.90
N GLY A 178 13.71 22.36 45.39
CA GLY A 178 13.80 22.13 46.85
C GLY A 178 13.39 20.77 47.41
N SER A 179 14.36 20.08 48.03
CA SER A 179 14.23 19.04 49.08
C SER A 179 13.71 17.65 48.62
N GLY A 180 14.33 16.50 48.87
CA GLY A 180 15.27 16.09 49.92
C GLY A 180 14.63 14.98 50.77
N ALA A 181 15.22 13.77 50.71
CA ALA A 181 15.17 12.65 51.68
C ALA A 181 14.48 11.32 51.28
N GLY A 182 15.21 10.22 51.52
CA GLY A 182 14.72 8.86 51.84
C GLY A 182 14.82 7.83 50.71
N ALA A 183 15.90 7.04 50.55
CA ALA A 183 16.33 5.86 51.32
C ALA A 183 15.65 4.53 50.93
N GLY A 184 16.47 3.53 50.56
CA GLY A 184 16.12 2.11 50.36
C GLY A 184 16.79 1.54 49.09
N ALA A 185 18.05 1.08 49.09
CA ALA A 185 18.62 -0.15 49.67
C ALA A 185 18.12 -1.46 49.02
N GLY A 186 19.06 -2.19 48.38
CA GLY A 186 18.92 -3.58 47.88
C GLY A 186 19.67 -3.79 46.55
N ALA A 187 21.00 -3.97 46.54
CA ALA A 187 21.72 -5.25 46.60
C ALA A 187 21.29 -6.24 45.48
N ALA A 188 22.04 -6.34 44.37
CA ALA A 188 23.27 -7.12 44.16
C ALA A 188 23.00 -8.54 43.61
N ALA A 189 23.46 -8.81 42.38
CA ALA A 189 24.09 -10.08 41.98
C ALA A 189 24.76 -9.93 40.60
N SER A 190 26.08 -10.01 40.60
CA SER A 190 26.93 -10.27 39.44
C SER A 190 27.32 -11.75 39.49
N ALA A 191 27.28 -12.45 38.37
CA ALA A 191 28.12 -13.61 38.13
C ALA A 191 28.32 -13.78 36.62
N ALA A 192 29.56 -13.55 36.18
CA ALA A 192 30.10 -14.02 34.93
C ALA A 192 30.60 -15.47 35.12
N ASP A 193 30.38 -16.34 34.14
CA ASP A 193 31.24 -17.51 33.89
C ASP A 193 31.00 -18.11 32.49
N GLY A 194 32.08 -18.54 31.84
CA GLY A 194 32.11 -19.33 30.61
C GLY A 194 32.45 -18.51 29.34
N GLY A 195 33.56 -18.67 28.64
CA GLY A 195 34.59 -19.71 28.65
C GLY A 195 34.79 -20.29 27.24
N GLY A 196 35.87 -19.89 26.57
CA GLY A 196 36.64 -20.74 25.64
C GLY A 196 36.29 -20.74 24.14
N GLY A 197 37.30 -20.48 23.30
CA GLY A 197 37.29 -20.87 21.87
C GLY A 197 38.22 -20.08 20.95
N GLY A 198 39.55 -20.20 21.11
CA GLY A 198 40.50 -19.89 20.03
C GLY A 198 40.28 -20.85 18.85
N GLY A 199 40.52 -20.49 17.59
CA GLY A 199 41.74 -19.91 17.04
C GLY A 199 42.18 -20.85 15.93
N GLY A 200 41.94 -20.47 14.68
CA GLY A 200 42.28 -21.27 13.49
C GLY A 200 42.54 -20.34 12.33
N GLY A 201 43.81 -19.96 12.17
CA GLY A 201 44.31 -19.31 10.96
C GLY A 201 44.28 -20.30 9.80
N GLY A 202 44.00 -19.77 8.62
CA GLY A 202 44.10 -20.49 7.35
C GLY A 202 44.51 -19.47 6.30
N ASP A 203 45.72 -19.67 5.82
CA ASP A 203 46.54 -18.78 5.01
C ASP A 203 45.92 -18.32 3.70
N VAL A 204 46.43 -17.16 3.28
CA VAL A 204 46.21 -16.49 2.00
C VAL A 204 47.15 -17.04 0.92
N GLU A 205 46.74 -16.81 -0.33
CA GLU A 205 47.52 -16.79 -1.60
C GLU A 205 47.64 -18.10 -2.42
N PRO A 206 47.93 -18.01 -3.75
CA PRO A 206 47.43 -17.06 -4.77
C PRO A 206 47.04 -17.74 -6.12
N MET A 207 46.55 -16.90 -7.04
CA MET A 207 46.60 -16.95 -8.52
C MET A 207 47.06 -18.23 -9.23
N GLU A 208 46.22 -18.70 -10.18
CA GLU A 208 46.65 -19.08 -11.54
C GLU A 208 45.59 -18.61 -12.54
N GLU A 209 45.92 -17.60 -13.33
CA GLU A 209 45.40 -17.43 -14.70
C GLU A 209 46.02 -18.51 -15.57
N ASP A 210 45.29 -19.07 -16.53
CA ASP A 210 45.80 -19.36 -17.88
C ASP A 210 44.71 -20.01 -18.74
N GLY A 211 44.37 -19.35 -19.86
CA GLY A 211 44.37 -20.04 -21.15
C GLY A 211 43.05 -20.23 -21.92
N SER A 212 43.02 -19.55 -23.08
CA SER A 212 42.59 -20.07 -24.39
C SER A 212 41.10 -19.96 -24.75
N GLY A 213 40.69 -19.31 -25.84
CA GLY A 213 41.43 -18.70 -26.95
C GLY A 213 40.48 -17.92 -27.85
N GLY A 214 40.95 -16.77 -28.34
CA GLY A 214 40.26 -15.93 -29.32
C GLY A 214 40.23 -16.60 -30.69
N GLY A 215 39.09 -16.50 -31.36
CA GLY A 215 38.96 -16.85 -32.77
C GLY A 215 39.54 -15.75 -33.65
N ASP A 216 40.63 -16.07 -34.33
CA ASP A 216 41.14 -15.28 -35.45
C ASP A 216 40.26 -15.51 -36.68
N GLY A 217 39.58 -14.45 -37.11
CA GLY A 217 39.01 -14.35 -38.44
C GLY A 217 40.10 -14.02 -39.44
N VAL A 218 40.28 -14.88 -40.44
CA VAL A 218 41.15 -14.61 -41.59
C VAL A 218 40.27 -14.44 -42.82
N ALA A 219 40.60 -13.39 -43.56
CA ALA A 219 39.93 -12.88 -44.74
C ALA A 219 40.32 -13.64 -46.04
N GLU A 220 39.51 -13.35 -47.07
CA GLU A 220 39.80 -13.36 -48.51
C GLU A 220 40.08 -14.69 -49.24
N GLY A 221 39.31 -14.86 -50.33
CA GLY A 221 39.42 -15.94 -51.32
C GLY A 221 38.09 -16.21 -52.01
#